data_AF-A0A6H0S4E1-F1
#
_entry.id   AF-A0A6H0S4E1-F1
#
_cell.length_a   1.000
_cell.length_b   1.000
_cell.length_c   1.000
_cell.angle_alpha   90.00
_cell.angle_beta   90.00
_cell.angle_gamma   90.00
#
_symmetry.space_group_name_H-M   'P 1'
#
loop_
_entity.id
_entity.type
_entity.pdbx_description
1 polymer ?
#
loop_
_entity_poly.entity_id
_entity_poly.type
_entity_poly.pdbx_seq_one_letter_code
_entity_poly.pdbx_strand_id
1 'polypeptide(L)'
;MITGNFLDVLIPLLVAVLAAAGSVIGIPFRDADSYTRRRGMWLLMLVAVSAIATYAALDSTSAGGSALEAAGLAAAAVAAAVGAHVLWRRVVLDAERGTATKAAVATGLAVAVIIAAVSFSYVDGKACRQVEPLIALSAQSFVMPSFTNEPGPTPGDFDERARAIRDEARQIAPGEIADHAGRLADLAGQIAFAVRNDDTAQHALLGAQYYEELKPILRTCRIGLSS
;
A
#
# COMPACT_ATOMS: atom_id res chain seq x y z
N MET A 1 14.16 -8.70 3.66
CA MET A 1 12.86 -8.04 3.50
C MET A 1 12.24 -7.75 4.87
N ILE A 2 12.55 -6.60 5.49
CA ILE A 2 11.92 -6.11 6.75
C ILE A 2 11.46 -4.64 6.59
N THR A 3 11.81 -3.98 5.49
CA THR A 3 11.62 -2.54 5.28
C THR A 3 10.18 -2.13 4.98
N GLY A 4 9.39 -2.97 4.31
CA GLY A 4 8.00 -2.65 3.94
C GLY A 4 7.03 -2.53 5.13
N ASN A 5 7.23 -3.31 6.20
CA ASN A 5 6.32 -3.28 7.36
C ASN A 5 6.69 -2.16 8.36
N PHE A 6 7.93 -1.68 8.32
CA PHE A 6 8.40 -0.66 9.24
C PHE A 6 8.02 0.74 8.77
N LEU A 7 8.13 1.04 7.47
CA LEU A 7 7.83 2.38 6.94
C LEU A 7 6.35 2.74 7.07
N ASP A 8 5.45 1.78 6.85
CA ASP A 8 3.99 1.98 6.99
C ASP A 8 3.57 2.35 8.42
N VAL A 9 4.35 1.94 9.43
CA VAL A 9 4.11 2.28 10.84
C VAL A 9 4.89 3.52 11.26
N LEU A 10 6.13 3.65 10.79
CA LEU A 10 7.02 4.76 11.13
C LEU A 10 6.53 6.09 10.58
N ILE A 11 6.02 6.12 9.34
CA ILE A 11 5.57 7.36 8.69
C ILE A 11 4.38 7.98 9.44
N PRO A 12 3.28 7.26 9.72
CA PRO A 12 2.19 7.79 10.54
C PRO A 12 2.65 8.21 11.94
N LEU A 13 3.57 7.47 12.55
CA LEU A 13 4.14 7.83 13.85
C LEU A 13 4.94 9.14 13.78
N LEU A 14 5.77 9.32 12.76
CA LEU A 14 6.52 10.56 12.53
C LEU A 14 5.57 11.74 12.30
N VAL A 15 4.51 11.53 11.51
CA VAL A 15 3.45 12.53 11.31
C VAL A 15 2.77 12.89 12.63
N ALA A 16 2.45 11.90 13.47
CA ALA A 16 1.86 12.14 14.79
C ALA A 16 2.78 12.98 15.68
N VAL A 17 4.08 12.66 15.73
CA VAL A 17 5.07 13.41 16.53
C VAL A 17 5.21 14.85 16.03
N LEU A 18 5.33 15.06 14.72
CA LEU A 18 5.45 16.40 14.14
C LEU A 18 4.17 17.22 14.32
N ALA A 19 3.00 16.61 14.13
CA ALA A 19 1.71 17.27 14.35
C ALA A 19 1.49 17.60 15.83
N ALA A 20 1.88 16.71 16.76
CA ALA A 20 1.85 16.97 18.19
C ALA A 20 2.78 18.14 18.56
N ALA A 21 4.02 18.14 18.05
CA ALA A 21 4.94 19.26 18.25
C ALA A 21 4.34 20.58 17.72
N GLY A 22 3.67 20.56 16.57
CA GLY A 22 3.02 21.75 16.01
C GLY A 22 1.77 22.24 16.74
N SER A 23 1.15 21.42 17.59
CA SER A 23 -0.18 21.69 18.16
C SER A 23 -0.27 21.59 19.68
N VAL A 24 0.79 21.20 20.38
CA VAL A 24 0.78 20.95 21.83
C VAL A 24 1.82 21.78 22.58
N ILE A 25 2.82 22.33 21.89
CA ILE A 25 3.89 23.14 22.51
C ILE A 25 3.30 24.32 23.29
N GLY A 26 3.72 24.47 24.55
CA GLY A 26 3.32 25.59 25.40
C GLY A 26 1.97 25.45 26.10
N ILE A 27 1.28 24.31 25.99
CA ILE A 27 0.04 24.05 26.76
C ILE A 27 0.40 23.44 28.12
N PRO A 28 0.07 24.10 29.25
CA PRO A 28 0.36 23.56 30.58
C PRO A 28 -0.73 22.56 31.02
N PHE A 29 -0.67 21.32 30.56
CA PHE A 29 -1.69 20.29 30.90
C PHE A 29 -1.82 20.00 32.40
N ARG A 30 -0.73 20.15 33.15
CA ARG A 30 -0.67 19.85 34.59
C ARG A 30 -1.60 20.79 35.38
N ASP A 31 -1.48 22.09 35.13
CA ASP A 31 -2.15 23.15 35.90
C ASP A 31 -3.31 23.81 35.14
N ALA A 32 -3.69 23.25 33.99
CA ALA A 32 -4.79 23.74 33.17
C ALA A 32 -6.16 23.48 33.81
N ASP A 33 -7.01 24.50 33.79
CA ASP A 33 -8.44 24.38 34.07
C ASP A 33 -9.13 23.40 33.08
N SER A 34 -10.27 22.87 33.50
CA SER A 34 -11.15 21.95 32.77
C SER A 34 -11.41 22.36 31.33
N TYR A 35 -11.59 23.66 31.07
CA TYR A 35 -11.80 24.19 29.72
C TYR A 35 -10.57 24.03 28.82
N THR A 36 -9.38 24.36 29.32
CA THR A 36 -8.12 24.26 28.59
C THR A 36 -7.72 22.81 28.36
N ARG A 37 -7.95 21.92 29.35
CA ARG A 37 -7.78 20.47 29.17
C ARG A 37 -8.67 19.91 28.07
N ARG A 38 -9.93 20.35 27.99
CA ARG A 38 -10.86 19.90 26.95
C ARG A 38 -10.39 20.29 25.55
N ARG A 39 -9.92 21.52 25.37
CA ARG A 39 -9.32 21.96 24.09
C ARG A 39 -8.03 21.21 23.77
N GLY A 40 -7.19 20.95 24.77
CA GLY A 40 -5.99 20.12 24.62
C GLY A 40 -6.29 18.70 24.14
N MET A 41 -7.35 18.06 24.67
CA MET A 41 -7.80 16.76 24.18
C MET A 41 -8.25 16.79 22.71
N TRP A 42 -8.97 17.84 22.29
CA TRP A 42 -9.35 18.01 20.88
C TRP A 42 -8.14 18.12 19.95
N LEU A 43 -7.08 18.82 20.37
CA LEU A 43 -5.83 18.91 19.62
C LEU A 43 -5.18 17.54 19.46
N LEU A 44 -5.10 16.76 20.54
CA LEU A 44 -4.56 15.40 20.51
C LEU A 44 -5.42 14.45 19.66
N MET A 45 -6.74 14.59 19.68
CA MET A 45 -7.61 13.84 18.77
C MET A 45 -7.34 14.16 17.30
N LEU A 46 -7.13 15.44 16.95
CA LEU A 46 -6.78 15.82 15.57
C LEU A 46 -5.42 15.26 15.14
N VAL A 47 -4.45 15.20 16.05
CA VAL A 47 -3.16 14.52 15.80
C VAL A 47 -3.34 13.02 15.57
N ALA A 48 -4.19 12.37 16.37
CA ALA A 48 -4.50 10.96 16.15
C ALA A 48 -5.20 10.73 14.80
N VAL A 49 -6.15 11.60 14.44
CA VAL A 49 -6.85 11.56 13.14
C VAL A 49 -5.88 11.76 11.99
N SER A 50 -4.91 12.68 12.09
CA SER A 50 -3.93 12.88 11.02
C SER A 50 -3.06 11.65 10.81
N ALA A 51 -2.63 10.97 11.88
CA ALA A 51 -1.87 9.74 11.81
C ALA A 51 -2.68 8.59 11.18
N ILE A 52 -3.91 8.38 11.64
CA ILE A 52 -4.81 7.34 11.12
C ILE A 52 -5.13 7.58 9.64
N ALA A 53 -5.46 8.82 9.27
CA ALA A 53 -5.74 9.17 7.88
C ALA A 53 -4.51 9.02 6.99
N THR A 54 -3.30 9.30 7.50
CA THR A 54 -2.04 9.05 6.78
C THR A 54 -1.83 7.56 6.55
N TYR A 55 -2.02 6.73 7.58
CA TYR A 55 -1.93 5.28 7.46
C TYR A 55 -2.91 4.75 6.41
N ALA A 56 -4.18 5.16 6.48
CA ALA A 56 -5.20 4.76 5.51
C ALA A 56 -4.86 5.22 4.09
N ALA A 57 -4.34 6.44 3.92
CA ALA A 57 -3.92 6.95 2.62
C ALA A 57 -2.79 6.12 2.00
N LEU A 58 -1.80 5.71 2.82
CA LEU A 58 -0.70 4.85 2.38
C LEU A 58 -1.22 3.46 1.98
N ASP A 59 -2.09 2.87 2.80
CA ASP A 59 -2.68 1.56 2.51
C ASP A 59 -3.45 1.57 1.16
N SER A 60 -4.25 2.61 0.90
CA SER A 60 -4.96 2.80 -0.36
C SER A 60 -4.05 2.94 -1.60
N THR A 61 -2.75 3.21 -1.44
CA THR A 61 -1.82 3.25 -2.58
C THR A 61 -1.23 1.89 -2.95
N SER A 62 -1.31 0.90 -2.04
CA SER A 62 -0.55 -0.36 -2.13
C SER A 62 -1.33 -1.56 -2.69
N ALA A 63 -2.67 -1.60 -2.58
CA ALA A 63 -3.47 -2.80 -2.85
C ALA A 63 -4.68 -2.54 -3.76
N GLY A 64 -4.46 -2.09 -5.01
CA GLY A 64 -5.56 -1.84 -5.98
C GLY A 64 -6.46 -0.64 -5.64
N GLY A 65 -6.16 0.10 -4.57
CA GLY A 65 -6.92 1.27 -4.14
C GLY A 65 -6.83 2.44 -5.14
N SER A 66 -7.85 3.29 -5.11
CA SER A 66 -7.98 4.36 -6.09
C SER A 66 -7.11 5.59 -5.73
N ALA A 67 -6.55 6.25 -6.76
CA ALA A 67 -5.80 7.49 -6.57
C ALA A 67 -6.66 8.59 -5.91
N LEU A 68 -7.98 8.56 -6.15
CA LEU A 68 -8.94 9.49 -5.56
C LEU A 68 -9.13 9.25 -4.05
N GLU A 69 -9.22 8.00 -3.60
CA GLU A 69 -9.30 7.67 -2.18
C GLU A 69 -8.02 8.06 -1.45
N ALA A 70 -6.86 7.69 -2.00
CA ALA A 70 -5.56 8.05 -1.43
C ALA A 70 -5.40 9.59 -1.32
N ALA A 71 -5.78 10.33 -2.37
CA ALA A 71 -5.75 11.79 -2.36
C ALA A 71 -6.73 12.40 -1.34
N GLY A 72 -7.94 11.86 -1.25
CA GLY A 72 -8.95 12.31 -0.28
C GLY A 72 -8.51 12.10 1.17
N LEU A 73 -7.95 10.93 1.48
CA LEU A 73 -7.44 10.60 2.81
C LEU A 73 -6.19 11.44 3.15
N ALA A 74 -5.29 11.65 2.19
CA ALA A 74 -4.13 12.53 2.36
C ALA A 74 -4.57 13.98 2.64
N ALA A 75 -5.57 14.49 1.90
CA ALA A 75 -6.14 15.80 2.13
C ALA A 75 -6.78 15.91 3.53
N ALA A 76 -7.49 14.88 3.98
CA ALA A 76 -8.04 14.82 5.34
C ALA A 76 -6.94 14.82 6.42
N ALA A 77 -5.86 14.07 6.20
CA ALA A 77 -4.70 14.04 7.11
C ALA A 77 -4.04 15.43 7.23
N VAL A 78 -3.83 16.11 6.09
CA VAL A 78 -3.31 17.48 6.05
C VAL A 78 -4.26 18.46 6.74
N ALA A 79 -5.56 18.38 6.46
CA ALA A 79 -6.56 19.23 7.09
C ALA A 79 -6.60 19.06 8.61
N ALA A 80 -6.46 17.82 9.11
CA ALA A 80 -6.37 17.54 10.53
C ALA A 80 -5.10 18.15 11.18
N ALA A 81 -3.94 17.99 10.54
CA ALA A 81 -2.67 18.55 11.03
C ALA A 81 -2.68 20.09 11.04
N VAL A 82 -3.17 20.72 9.97
CA VAL A 82 -3.30 22.18 9.87
C VAL A 82 -4.38 22.69 10.84
N GLY A 83 -5.51 22.00 10.94
CA GLY A 83 -6.60 22.32 11.86
C GLY A 83 -6.16 22.28 13.32
N ALA A 84 -5.34 21.30 13.69
CA ALA A 84 -4.72 21.23 15.01
C ALA A 84 -3.83 22.46 15.29
N HIS A 85 -3.00 22.88 14.33
CA HIS A 85 -2.16 24.07 14.49
C HIS A 85 -2.99 25.38 14.57
N VAL A 86 -4.03 25.52 13.74
CA VAL A 86 -4.90 26.70 13.77
C VAL A 86 -5.66 26.79 15.09
N LEU A 87 -6.16 25.67 15.60
CA LEU A 87 -6.82 25.61 16.90
C LEU A 87 -5.82 25.91 18.03
N TRP A 88 -4.58 25.41 17.93
CA TRP A 88 -3.50 25.71 18.88
C TRP A 88 -3.20 27.21 18.96
N ARG A 89 -3.12 27.92 17.83
CA ARG A 89 -2.96 29.38 17.81
C ARG A 89 -4.07 30.14 18.54
N ARG A 90 -5.28 29.55 18.64
CA ARG A 90 -6.40 30.12 19.40
C ARG A 90 -6.37 29.75 20.89
N VAL A 91 -5.59 28.75 21.28
CA VAL A 91 -5.40 28.33 22.67
C VAL A 91 -4.22 29.06 23.29
N VAL A 92 -3.13 29.23 22.54
CA VAL A 92 -1.91 29.92 22.96
C VAL A 92 -1.83 31.26 22.22
N LEU A 93 -2.64 32.23 22.65
CA LEU A 93 -2.77 33.54 22.00
C LEU A 93 -1.47 34.38 22.07
N ASP A 94 -0.72 34.24 23.16
CA ASP A 94 0.56 34.94 23.41
C ASP A 94 1.76 33.97 23.36
N ALA A 95 1.81 33.11 22.34
CA ALA A 95 3.00 32.31 22.10
C ALA A 95 4.18 33.22 21.78
N GLU A 96 5.33 33.01 22.44
CA GLU A 96 6.57 33.68 22.06
C GLU A 96 6.87 33.45 20.57
N ARG A 97 7.47 34.45 19.89
CA ARG A 97 7.76 34.35 18.45
C ARG A 97 8.53 33.08 18.08
N GLY A 98 9.47 32.67 18.94
CA GLY A 98 10.26 31.45 18.76
C GLY A 98 9.45 30.15 18.89
N THR A 99 8.50 30.07 19.82
CA THR A 99 7.62 28.90 19.95
C THR A 99 6.64 28.80 18.79
N ALA A 100 6.09 29.95 18.35
CA ALA A 100 5.19 30.01 17.21
C ALA A 100 5.86 29.61 15.90
N THR A 101 7.12 29.99 15.67
CA THR A 101 7.88 29.57 14.48
C THR A 101 8.18 28.07 14.51
N LYS A 102 8.65 27.54 15.65
CA LYS A 102 8.92 26.09 15.78
C LYS A 102 7.65 25.26 15.52
N ALA A 103 6.52 25.67 16.09
CA ALA A 103 5.25 25.00 15.89
C ALA A 103 4.81 25.02 14.41
N ALA A 104 4.92 26.18 13.75
CA ALA A 104 4.58 26.31 12.33
C ALA A 104 5.49 25.45 11.43
N VAL A 105 6.80 25.43 11.71
CA VAL A 105 7.77 24.60 10.98
C VAL A 105 7.47 23.11 11.17
N ALA A 106 7.16 22.68 12.41
CA ALA A 106 6.80 21.29 12.69
C ALA A 106 5.53 20.87 11.94
N THR A 107 4.48 21.70 11.92
CA THR A 107 3.27 21.43 11.14
C THR A 107 3.57 21.40 9.63
N GLY A 108 4.38 22.33 9.12
CA GLY A 108 4.79 22.34 7.71
C GLY A 108 5.55 21.07 7.32
N LEU A 109 6.45 20.59 8.18
CA LEU A 109 7.15 19.31 7.99
C LEU A 109 6.20 18.12 8.02
N ALA A 110 5.22 18.09 8.93
CA ALA A 110 4.21 17.02 8.96
C ALA A 110 3.46 16.94 7.62
N VAL A 111 3.01 18.08 7.10
CA VAL A 111 2.31 18.16 5.80
C VAL A 111 3.22 17.70 4.66
N ALA A 112 4.48 18.15 4.64
CA ALA A 112 5.43 17.73 3.62
C ALA A 112 5.68 16.20 3.64
N VAL A 113 5.80 15.61 4.84
CA VAL A 113 5.97 14.15 5.01
C VAL A 113 4.74 13.40 4.48
N ILE A 114 3.52 13.84 4.79
CA ILE A 114 2.29 13.22 4.29
C ILE A 114 2.27 13.21 2.75
N ILE A 115 2.48 14.38 2.13
CA ILE A 115 2.43 14.52 0.68
C ILE A 115 3.51 13.67 0.01
N ALA A 116 4.74 13.73 0.51
CA ALA A 116 5.86 12.99 -0.06
C ALA A 116 5.66 11.47 0.08
N ALA A 117 5.22 11.00 1.24
CA ALA A 117 5.02 9.59 1.50
C ALA A 117 3.89 9.00 0.63
N VAL A 118 2.75 9.66 0.53
CA VAL A 118 1.63 9.21 -0.31
C VAL A 118 2.01 9.24 -1.78
N SER A 119 2.70 10.30 -2.23
CA SER A 119 3.15 10.42 -3.62
C SER A 119 4.17 9.33 -3.98
N PHE A 120 5.13 9.07 -3.10
CA PHE A 120 6.13 8.03 -3.32
C PHE A 120 5.49 6.63 -3.32
N SER A 121 4.62 6.35 -2.34
CA SER A 121 3.91 5.07 -2.24
C SER A 121 2.99 4.83 -3.44
N TYR A 122 2.39 5.89 -3.98
CA TYR A 122 1.63 5.80 -5.22
C TYR A 122 2.49 5.39 -6.41
N VAL A 123 3.69 5.96 -6.55
CA VAL A 123 4.62 5.60 -7.64
C VAL A 123 5.13 4.17 -7.46
N ASP A 124 5.47 3.78 -6.24
CA ASP A 124 6.00 2.45 -5.91
C ASP A 124 4.94 1.35 -6.10
N GLY A 125 3.69 1.63 -5.70
CA GLY A 125 2.55 0.73 -5.89
C GLY A 125 2.10 0.56 -7.35
N LYS A 126 2.74 1.23 -8.32
CA LYS A 126 2.38 1.12 -9.75
C LYS A 126 2.49 -0.31 -10.27
N ALA A 127 3.56 -1.02 -9.91
CA ALA A 127 3.75 -2.40 -10.34
C ALA A 127 2.67 -3.33 -9.77
N CYS A 128 2.24 -3.10 -8.52
CA CYS A 128 1.16 -3.87 -7.89
C CYS A 128 -0.22 -3.64 -8.53
N ARG A 129 -0.50 -2.43 -9.01
CA ARG A 129 -1.74 -2.16 -9.77
C ARG A 129 -1.71 -2.77 -11.18
N GLN A 130 -0.52 -2.93 -11.77
CA GLN A 130 -0.36 -3.54 -13.08
C GLN A 130 -0.35 -5.07 -13.05
N VAL A 131 0.03 -5.68 -11.92
CA VAL A 131 0.09 -7.15 -11.78
C VAL A 131 -1.26 -7.76 -11.37
N GLU A 132 -2.23 -6.96 -10.93
CA GLU A 132 -3.58 -7.42 -10.57
C GLU A 132 -4.29 -8.26 -11.68
N PRO A 133 -4.31 -7.85 -12.98
CA PRO A 133 -4.87 -8.69 -14.04
C PRO A 133 -4.10 -10.00 -14.25
N LEU A 134 -2.77 -9.99 -14.08
CA LEU A 134 -1.94 -11.19 -14.14
C LEU A 134 -2.32 -12.18 -13.03
N ILE A 135 -2.57 -11.68 -11.81
CA ILE A 135 -2.97 -12.51 -10.67
C ILE A 135 -4.35 -13.13 -10.92
N ALA A 136 -5.31 -12.37 -11.43
CA ALA A 136 -6.63 -12.88 -11.78
C ALA A 136 -6.56 -14.02 -12.81
N LEU A 137 -5.72 -13.86 -13.84
CA LEU A 137 -5.46 -14.91 -14.84
C LEU A 137 -4.77 -16.13 -14.20
N SER A 138 -3.82 -15.90 -13.29
CA SER A 138 -3.05 -16.96 -12.63
C SER A 138 -3.88 -17.83 -11.68
N ALA A 139 -4.88 -17.24 -11.01
CA ALA A 139 -5.77 -17.95 -10.08
C ALA A 139 -6.68 -18.97 -10.79
N GLN A 140 -6.99 -18.73 -12.07
CA GLN A 140 -7.89 -19.57 -12.86
C GLN A 140 -7.18 -20.73 -13.59
N SER A 141 -5.84 -20.75 -13.68
CA SER A 141 -5.19 -21.37 -14.84
C SER A 141 -4.25 -22.55 -14.60
N PHE A 142 -3.76 -22.82 -13.39
CA PHE A 142 -2.70 -23.85 -13.22
C PHE A 142 -2.77 -24.70 -11.95
N VAL A 143 -3.86 -24.61 -11.18
CA VAL A 143 -3.99 -25.38 -9.94
C VAL A 143 -4.57 -26.76 -10.26
N MET A 144 -3.65 -27.73 -10.28
CA MET A 144 -3.82 -29.18 -10.46
C MET A 144 -4.08 -29.69 -11.89
N PRO A 145 -3.34 -30.72 -12.35
CA PRO A 145 -3.78 -31.51 -13.49
C PRO A 145 -5.17 -32.05 -13.18
N SER A 146 -6.10 -31.94 -14.14
CA SER A 146 -7.43 -32.52 -14.00
C SER A 146 -7.29 -34.03 -13.76
N PHE A 147 -7.50 -34.46 -12.51
CA PHE A 147 -7.65 -35.87 -12.16
C PHE A 147 -9.12 -36.32 -12.29
N THR A 148 -10.00 -35.46 -12.81
CA THR A 148 -11.45 -35.70 -12.91
C THR A 148 -11.87 -35.89 -14.37
N ASN A 149 -12.85 -36.76 -14.59
CA ASN A 149 -13.42 -37.10 -15.91
C ASN A 149 -14.28 -35.98 -16.53
N GLU A 150 -14.19 -34.76 -16.02
CA GLU A 150 -14.80 -33.59 -16.65
C GLU A 150 -13.89 -33.11 -17.78
N PRO A 151 -14.46 -32.60 -18.90
CA PRO A 151 -13.66 -32.03 -19.97
C PRO A 151 -12.90 -30.81 -19.43
N GLY A 152 -11.66 -31.06 -19.01
CA GLY A 152 -10.72 -30.05 -18.57
C GLY A 152 -10.29 -29.13 -19.72
N PRO A 153 -9.56 -28.05 -19.41
CA PRO A 153 -9.05 -27.13 -20.42
C PRO A 153 -8.24 -27.87 -21.48
N THR A 154 -8.48 -27.50 -22.74
CA THR A 154 -7.78 -28.06 -23.89
C THR A 154 -6.34 -27.55 -23.96
N PRO A 155 -5.42 -28.25 -24.65
CA PRO A 155 -4.06 -27.74 -24.87
C PRO A 155 -4.02 -26.33 -25.49
N GLY A 156 -5.00 -25.99 -26.33
CA GLY A 156 -5.14 -24.66 -26.92
C GLY A 156 -5.44 -23.57 -25.89
N ASP A 157 -6.22 -23.90 -24.85
CA ASP A 157 -6.54 -22.98 -23.75
C ASP A 157 -5.30 -22.64 -22.92
N PHE A 158 -4.39 -23.60 -22.74
CA PHE A 158 -3.12 -23.37 -22.05
C PHE A 158 -2.18 -22.47 -22.86
N ASP A 159 -2.14 -22.62 -24.19
CA ASP A 159 -1.36 -21.75 -25.08
C ASP A 159 -1.88 -20.31 -25.07
N GLU A 160 -3.21 -20.13 -25.14
CA GLU A 160 -3.84 -18.81 -25.09
C GLU A 160 -3.57 -18.10 -23.76
N ARG A 161 -3.72 -18.83 -22.64
CA ARG A 161 -3.42 -18.28 -21.30
C ARG A 161 -1.95 -17.96 -21.13
N ALA A 162 -1.04 -18.82 -21.61
CA ALA A 162 0.39 -18.55 -21.53
C ALA A 162 0.78 -17.27 -22.32
N ARG A 163 0.12 -17.02 -23.47
CA ARG A 163 0.29 -15.77 -24.22
C ARG A 163 -0.26 -14.57 -23.44
N ALA A 164 -1.48 -14.67 -22.91
CA ALA A 164 -2.09 -13.61 -22.11
C ALA A 164 -1.22 -13.23 -20.89
N ILE A 165 -0.73 -14.22 -20.15
CA ILE A 165 0.19 -14.01 -19.00
C ILE A 165 1.48 -13.33 -19.44
N ARG A 166 2.05 -13.74 -20.58
CA ARG A 166 3.27 -13.10 -21.11
C ARG A 166 3.04 -11.66 -21.56
N ASP A 167 1.89 -11.37 -22.15
CA ASP A 167 1.55 -10.01 -22.60
C ASP A 167 1.25 -9.09 -21.42
N GLU A 168 0.60 -9.57 -20.36
CA GLU A 168 0.41 -8.84 -19.11
C GLU A 168 1.74 -8.63 -18.37
N ALA A 169 2.59 -9.67 -18.27
CA ALA A 169 3.89 -9.57 -17.60
C ALA A 169 4.81 -8.50 -18.21
N ARG A 170 4.73 -8.29 -19.53
CA ARG A 170 5.50 -7.27 -20.24
C ARG A 170 5.03 -5.83 -19.98
N GLN A 171 3.80 -5.65 -19.52
CA GLN A 171 3.22 -4.32 -19.24
C GLN A 171 3.56 -3.81 -17.84
N ILE A 172 4.12 -4.67 -16.98
CA ILE A 172 4.48 -4.34 -15.60
C ILE A 172 5.73 -3.46 -15.57
N ALA A 173 5.69 -2.41 -14.75
CA ALA A 173 6.80 -1.50 -14.54
C ALA A 173 8.05 -2.25 -14.04
N PRO A 174 9.27 -1.85 -14.46
CA PRO A 174 10.50 -2.53 -14.07
C PRO A 174 10.68 -2.60 -12.54
N GLY A 175 11.10 -3.76 -12.05
CA GLY A 175 11.34 -4.02 -10.62
C GLY A 175 11.18 -5.49 -10.28
N GLU A 176 11.28 -5.80 -8.98
CA GLU A 176 11.21 -7.18 -8.46
C GLU A 176 9.91 -7.90 -8.87
N ILE A 177 8.78 -7.18 -8.90
CA ILE A 177 7.48 -7.71 -9.34
C ILE A 177 7.50 -8.08 -10.83
N ALA A 178 8.13 -7.27 -11.68
CA ALA A 178 8.27 -7.59 -13.11
C ALA A 178 9.16 -8.82 -13.33
N ASP A 179 10.21 -8.99 -12.52
CA ASP A 179 11.08 -10.18 -12.60
C ASP A 179 10.32 -11.45 -12.21
N HIS A 180 9.52 -11.42 -11.15
CA HIS A 180 8.64 -12.54 -10.78
C HIS A 180 7.56 -12.79 -11.82
N ALA A 181 6.93 -11.75 -12.37
CA ALA A 181 5.92 -11.88 -13.42
C ALA A 181 6.51 -12.46 -14.72
N GLY A 182 7.74 -12.09 -15.09
CA GLY A 182 8.47 -12.68 -16.21
C GLY A 182 8.71 -14.19 -16.00
N ARG A 183 9.15 -14.58 -14.80
CA ARG A 183 9.30 -16.00 -14.43
C ARG A 183 7.97 -16.76 -14.49
N LEU A 184 6.86 -16.16 -14.04
CA LEU A 184 5.53 -16.74 -14.18
C LEU A 184 5.16 -16.95 -15.65
N ALA A 185 5.41 -15.97 -16.52
CA ALA A 185 5.14 -16.09 -17.96
C ALA A 185 5.95 -17.23 -18.60
N ASP A 186 7.21 -17.41 -18.21
CA ASP A 186 8.05 -18.49 -18.73
C ASP A 186 7.63 -19.87 -18.19
N LEU A 187 7.20 -19.96 -16.93
CA LEU A 187 6.61 -21.18 -16.36
C LEU A 187 5.28 -21.54 -17.04
N ALA A 188 4.41 -20.55 -17.30
CA ALA A 188 3.16 -20.77 -18.03
C ALA A 188 3.41 -21.31 -19.45
N GLY A 189 4.43 -20.79 -20.15
CA GLY A 189 4.86 -21.30 -21.45
C GLY A 189 5.36 -22.75 -21.39
N GLN A 190 6.11 -23.10 -20.35
CA GLN A 190 6.57 -24.48 -20.12
C GLN A 190 5.41 -25.43 -19.83
N ILE A 191 4.39 -24.98 -19.07
CA ILE A 191 3.20 -25.79 -18.81
C ILE A 191 2.41 -26.04 -20.10
N ALA A 192 2.18 -25.00 -20.91
CA ALA A 192 1.51 -25.16 -22.21
C ALA A 192 2.26 -26.13 -23.14
N PHE A 193 3.60 -26.15 -23.06
CA PHE A 193 4.41 -27.14 -23.76
C PHE A 193 4.25 -28.57 -23.20
N ALA A 194 4.28 -28.73 -21.87
CA ALA A 194 4.08 -30.05 -21.23
C ALA A 194 2.70 -30.65 -21.54
N VAL A 195 1.64 -29.83 -21.51
CA VAL A 195 0.27 -30.26 -21.85
C VAL A 195 0.16 -30.69 -23.31
N ARG A 196 0.80 -29.99 -24.25
CA ARG A 196 0.83 -30.40 -25.66
C ARG A 196 1.48 -31.78 -25.88
N ASN A 197 2.44 -32.14 -25.03
CA ASN A 197 3.18 -33.40 -25.14
C ASN A 197 2.63 -34.50 -24.20
N ASP A 198 1.49 -34.27 -23.55
CA ASP A 198 0.87 -35.18 -22.58
C ASP A 198 1.77 -35.54 -21.37
N ASP A 199 2.73 -34.67 -21.03
CA ASP A 199 3.64 -34.86 -19.90
C ASP A 199 3.01 -34.34 -18.59
N THR A 200 2.14 -35.18 -18.02
CA THR A 200 1.40 -34.89 -16.79
C THR A 200 2.30 -34.76 -15.56
N ALA A 201 3.43 -35.46 -15.52
CA ALA A 201 4.39 -35.39 -14.41
C ALA A 201 5.13 -34.05 -14.41
N GLN A 202 5.57 -33.59 -15.58
CA GLN A 202 6.20 -32.29 -15.74
C GLN A 202 5.21 -31.14 -15.47
N HIS A 203 3.96 -31.28 -15.91
CA HIS A 203 2.90 -30.31 -15.63
C HIS A 203 2.69 -30.12 -14.11
N ALA A 204 2.57 -31.20 -13.33
CA ALA A 204 2.38 -31.10 -11.88
C ALA A 204 3.54 -30.38 -11.17
N LEU A 205 4.78 -30.68 -11.56
CA LEU A 205 5.99 -30.01 -11.01
C LEU A 205 6.02 -28.52 -11.34
N LEU A 206 5.73 -28.16 -12.60
CA LEU A 206 5.72 -26.77 -13.05
C LEU A 206 4.59 -25.96 -12.39
N GLY A 207 3.43 -26.57 -12.15
CA GLY A 207 2.34 -25.94 -11.41
C GLY A 207 2.72 -25.57 -9.96
N ALA A 208 3.48 -26.43 -9.28
CA ALA A 208 3.99 -26.14 -7.95
C ALA A 208 5.00 -24.97 -7.96
N GLN A 209 5.93 -24.97 -8.91
CA GLN A 209 6.91 -23.88 -9.09
C GLN A 209 6.22 -22.55 -9.43
N TYR A 210 5.18 -22.61 -10.26
CA TYR A 210 4.36 -21.46 -10.62
C TYR A 210 3.72 -20.83 -9.37
N TYR A 211 3.19 -21.64 -8.44
CA TYR A 211 2.63 -21.14 -7.20
C TYR A 211 3.69 -20.55 -6.25
N GLU A 212 4.89 -21.13 -6.20
CA GLU A 212 5.99 -20.56 -5.41
C GLU A 212 6.47 -19.20 -5.95
N GLU A 213 6.45 -18.98 -7.27
CA GLU A 213 6.76 -17.68 -7.89
C GLU A 213 5.62 -16.66 -7.73
N LEU A 214 4.37 -17.12 -7.62
CA LEU A 214 3.21 -16.26 -7.38
C LEU A 214 3.17 -15.70 -5.95
N LYS A 215 3.59 -16.50 -4.95
CA LYS A 215 3.57 -16.10 -3.52
C LYS A 215 4.30 -14.79 -3.23
N PRO A 216 5.54 -14.54 -3.72
CA PRO A 216 6.24 -13.27 -3.55
C PRO A 216 5.44 -12.07 -4.05
N ILE A 217 4.76 -12.20 -5.21
CA ILE A 217 3.93 -11.14 -5.77
C ILE A 217 2.73 -10.87 -4.87
N LEU A 218 2.01 -11.92 -4.47
CA LEU A 218 0.85 -11.81 -3.56
C LEU A 218 1.25 -11.17 -2.22
N ARG A 219 2.40 -11.54 -1.66
CA ARG A 219 2.93 -10.96 -0.42
C ARG A 219 3.32 -9.49 -0.58
N THR A 220 4.03 -9.15 -1.66
CA THR A 220 4.53 -7.79 -1.89
C THR A 220 3.38 -6.84 -2.17
N CYS A 221 2.39 -7.28 -2.94
CA CYS A 221 1.23 -6.45 -3.31
C CYS A 221 0.04 -6.56 -2.35
N ARG A 222 0.15 -7.38 -1.29
CA ARG A 222 -0.91 -7.63 -0.29
C ARG A 222 -2.25 -8.02 -0.92
N ILE A 223 -2.21 -8.67 -2.08
CA ILE A 223 -3.41 -9.12 -2.79
C ILE A 223 -3.84 -10.45 -2.17
N GLY A 224 -5.03 -10.46 -1.56
CA GLY A 224 -5.69 -11.69 -1.15
C GLY A 224 -6.19 -12.42 -2.39
N LEU A 225 -5.89 -13.72 -2.51
CA LEU A 225 -6.63 -14.58 -3.43
C LEU A 225 -8.05 -14.68 -2.86
N SER A 226 -8.98 -13.85 -3.35
CA SER A 226 -10.38 -14.01 -3.02
C SER A 226 -10.84 -15.33 -3.63
N SER A 227 -11.12 -16.30 -2.76
CA SER A 227 -11.79 -17.57 -3.08
C SER A 227 -13.18 -17.34 -3.66
#